data_AF-A0AAX1L0Y7-F1
#
_entry.id   AF-A0AAX1L0Y7-F1
#
_cell.length_a   1.000
_cell.length_b   1.000
_cell.length_c   1.000
_cell.angle_alpha   90.00
_cell.angle_beta   90.00
_cell.angle_gamma   90.00
#
_symmetry.space_group_name_H-M   'P 1'
#
loop_
_entity.id
_entity.type
_entity.pdbx_description
1 polymer ?
#
loop_
_entity_poly.entity_id
_entity_poly.type
_entity_poly.pdbx_seq_one_letter_code
_entity_poly.pdbx_strand_id
1 'polypeptide(L)'
;MIALKKKLDVIEKVVPSGSRVIYLDIPLHLNVGDLLIYKGTEQFFREKKYQILARRTDKGSLKYVQSLRSLPEDVIILLHGGGNFGDLYPKHQILREEVVKAFPNNKIVYLPQTVHFKDQQALNDSAKIIRKHKNLTIFCRDLNSEKLLKEKFCDNVIMCPDMAHSLWQIFPRQNKTQVARDTLWMLRKDIEKTDLSGLSDAPESSMYEDWEDICSNKDRFIMRALVKAERINNIAGRYIIPTSQLWGNYTDQLVKRVNEYFLSHKIVVTSRMHGHILCCLLDMPTKLLDNSYGKNSTYYDAWTHTVPNCELVKV
;
A
#
# COMPACT_ATOMS: atom_id res chain seq x y z
N MET A 1 0.83 19.25 0.26
CA MET A 1 0.57 18.07 1.12
C MET A 1 -0.75 18.07 1.89
N ILE A 2 -1.13 19.11 2.66
CA ILE A 2 -2.43 19.11 3.40
C ILE A 2 -3.63 18.86 2.48
N ALA A 3 -3.67 19.55 1.33
CA ALA A 3 -4.71 19.35 0.33
C ALA A 3 -4.79 17.90 -0.15
N LEU A 4 -3.65 17.23 -0.33
CA LEU A 4 -3.58 15.84 -0.78
C LEU A 4 -4.10 14.88 0.30
N LYS A 5 -3.75 15.08 1.58
CA LYS A 5 -4.35 14.32 2.68
C LYS A 5 -5.87 14.48 2.73
N LYS A 6 -6.40 15.71 2.56
CA LYS A 6 -7.85 15.97 2.51
C LYS A 6 -8.56 15.25 1.37
N LYS A 7 -7.88 14.95 0.25
CA LYS A 7 -8.51 14.18 -0.84
C LYS A 7 -8.87 12.75 -0.42
N LEU A 8 -8.30 12.19 0.66
CA LEU A 8 -8.72 10.91 1.23
C LEU A 8 -10.15 10.94 1.80
N ASP A 9 -10.70 12.12 2.09
CA ASP A 9 -12.08 12.28 2.58
C ASP A 9 -13.13 11.80 1.57
N VAL A 10 -12.75 11.57 0.31
CA VAL A 10 -13.63 10.89 -0.66
C VAL A 10 -14.03 9.49 -0.18
N ILE A 11 -13.19 8.82 0.61
CA ILE A 11 -13.49 7.52 1.23
C ILE A 11 -14.66 7.64 2.20
N GLU A 12 -14.81 8.76 2.90
CA GLU A 12 -15.88 8.99 3.89
C GLU A 12 -17.27 8.97 3.26
N LYS A 13 -17.39 9.37 1.99
CA LYS A 13 -18.65 9.28 1.22
C LYS A 13 -19.10 7.84 1.01
N VAL A 14 -18.17 6.88 1.05
CA VAL A 14 -18.41 5.46 0.80
C VAL A 14 -18.43 4.68 2.11
N VAL A 15 -17.55 5.03 3.04
CA VAL A 15 -17.41 4.42 4.36
C VAL A 15 -17.54 5.55 5.38
N PRO A 16 -18.74 5.85 5.89
CA PRO A 16 -18.94 6.96 6.81
C PRO A 16 -18.12 6.82 8.09
N SER A 17 -17.76 7.96 8.70
CA SER A 17 -17.13 7.99 10.02
C SER A 17 -17.93 7.18 11.04
N GLY A 18 -17.23 6.43 11.90
CA GLY A 18 -17.85 5.54 12.89
C GLY A 18 -18.26 4.15 12.37
N SER A 19 -18.10 3.86 11.08
CA SER A 19 -18.48 2.57 10.49
C SER A 19 -17.86 1.37 11.19
N ARG A 20 -18.62 0.27 11.25
CA ARG A 20 -18.13 -1.04 11.67
C ARG A 20 -17.47 -1.73 10.50
N VAL A 21 -16.20 -2.09 10.65
CA VAL A 21 -15.41 -2.61 9.53
C VAL A 21 -14.59 -3.81 9.93
N ILE A 22 -14.32 -4.69 8.96
CA ILE A 22 -13.20 -5.62 9.04
C ILE A 22 -12.12 -5.17 8.06
N TYR A 23 -10.87 -5.28 8.47
CA TYR A 23 -9.72 -4.90 7.67
C TYR A 23 -8.87 -6.12 7.35
N LEU A 24 -8.80 -6.42 6.06
CA LEU A 24 -8.17 -7.63 5.52
C LEU A 24 -6.96 -7.28 4.66
N ASP A 25 -6.12 -8.27 4.46
CA ASP A 25 -4.93 -8.24 3.60
C ASP A 25 -3.79 -7.33 4.10
N ILE A 26 -3.63 -7.20 5.42
CA ILE A 26 -2.57 -6.38 6.03
C ILE A 26 -1.19 -6.97 5.67
N PRO A 27 -0.25 -6.18 5.14
CA PRO A 27 1.04 -6.68 4.66
C PRO A 27 1.92 -7.19 5.81
N LEU A 28 2.12 -8.51 5.90
CA LEU A 28 3.10 -9.13 6.81
C LEU A 28 4.38 -9.48 6.06
N HIS A 29 5.10 -8.43 5.64
CA HIS A 29 6.39 -8.50 4.93
C HIS A 29 7.16 -7.18 5.03
N LEU A 30 8.38 -7.13 4.50
CA LEU A 30 9.32 -6.01 4.69
C LEU A 30 9.37 -4.98 3.56
N ASN A 31 8.47 -5.05 2.57
CA ASN A 31 8.26 -3.91 1.66
C ASN A 31 7.72 -2.73 2.47
N VAL A 32 8.58 -1.75 2.76
CA VAL A 32 8.23 -0.60 3.59
C VAL A 32 7.17 0.27 2.92
N GLY A 33 7.11 0.29 1.58
CA GLY A 33 6.06 1.00 0.86
C GLY A 33 4.66 0.54 1.28
N ASP A 34 4.41 -0.76 1.31
CA ASP A 34 3.11 -1.31 1.74
C ASP A 34 2.89 -1.12 3.26
N LEU A 35 3.97 -1.11 4.06
CA LEU A 35 3.87 -0.74 5.48
C LEU A 35 3.43 0.72 5.66
N LEU A 36 3.89 1.65 4.81
CA LEU A 36 3.41 3.04 4.83
C LEU A 36 1.92 3.12 4.49
N ILE A 37 1.44 2.35 3.51
CA ILE A 37 0.01 2.24 3.20
C ILE A 37 -0.75 1.73 4.43
N TYR A 38 -0.24 0.69 5.09
CA TYR A 38 -0.85 0.11 6.28
C TYR A 38 -0.96 1.14 7.42
N LYS A 39 0.14 1.84 7.71
CA LYS A 39 0.17 2.89 8.74
C LYS A 39 -0.74 4.06 8.40
N GLY A 40 -0.76 4.49 7.15
CA GLY A 40 -1.68 5.53 6.68
C GLY A 40 -3.14 5.11 6.79
N THR A 41 -3.44 3.85 6.49
CA THR A 41 -4.79 3.29 6.67
C THR A 41 -5.24 3.27 8.13
N GLU A 42 -4.38 2.82 9.06
CA GLU A 42 -4.70 2.84 10.49
C GLU A 42 -4.82 4.27 11.06
N GLN A 43 -4.00 5.21 10.56
CA GLN A 43 -4.15 6.65 10.85
C GLN A 43 -5.55 7.13 10.43
N PHE A 44 -5.95 6.81 9.20
CA PHE A 44 -7.24 7.22 8.64
C PHE A 44 -8.40 6.63 9.45
N PHE A 45 -8.32 5.34 9.80
CA PHE A 45 -9.33 4.68 10.64
C PHE A 45 -9.47 5.33 12.01
N ARG A 46 -8.35 5.75 12.62
CA ARG A 46 -8.36 6.48 13.89
C ARG A 46 -9.04 7.84 13.75
N GLU A 47 -8.67 8.62 12.73
CA GLU A 47 -9.25 9.94 12.47
C GLU A 47 -10.76 9.86 12.17
N LYS A 48 -11.20 8.85 11.42
CA LYS A 48 -12.62 8.60 11.11
C LYS A 48 -13.36 7.77 12.16
N LYS A 49 -12.70 7.42 13.27
CA LYS A 49 -13.27 6.71 14.41
C LYS A 49 -13.96 5.38 14.03
N TYR A 50 -13.41 4.64 13.07
CA TYR A 50 -13.99 3.36 12.66
C TYR A 50 -13.93 2.32 13.79
N GLN A 51 -14.99 1.52 13.89
CA GLN A 51 -15.07 0.39 14.80
C GLN A 51 -14.49 -0.85 14.11
N ILE A 52 -13.19 -1.09 14.31
CA ILE A 52 -12.50 -2.21 13.64
C ILE A 52 -12.80 -3.52 14.38
N LEU A 53 -13.66 -4.35 13.80
CA LEU A 53 -14.07 -5.64 14.37
C LEU A 53 -13.02 -6.74 14.20
N ALA A 54 -12.24 -6.69 13.12
CA ALA A 54 -11.15 -7.62 12.87
C ALA A 54 -10.04 -6.99 12.02
N ARG A 55 -8.81 -7.40 12.31
CA ARG A 55 -7.61 -7.15 11.49
C ARG A 55 -6.99 -8.48 11.11
N ARG A 56 -6.73 -8.71 9.83
CA ARG A 56 -6.09 -9.94 9.35
C ARG A 56 -4.98 -9.63 8.36
N THR A 57 -3.86 -10.33 8.52
CA THR A 57 -2.72 -10.21 7.63
C THR A 57 -2.98 -10.90 6.29
N ASP A 58 -2.17 -10.61 5.29
CA ASP A 58 -2.11 -11.31 4.00
C ASP A 58 -1.79 -12.82 4.14
N LYS A 59 -1.40 -13.29 5.34
CA LYS A 59 -1.18 -14.71 5.64
C LYS A 59 -2.37 -15.38 6.32
N GLY A 60 -3.28 -14.61 6.92
CA GLY A 60 -4.43 -15.11 7.69
C GLY A 60 -5.80 -14.77 7.09
N SER A 61 -5.87 -13.77 6.19
CA SER A 61 -7.15 -13.22 5.70
C SER A 61 -8.01 -14.24 4.97
N LEU A 62 -7.43 -15.03 4.05
CA LEU A 62 -8.19 -16.02 3.27
C LEU A 62 -8.84 -17.06 4.18
N LYS A 63 -8.07 -17.61 5.13
CA LYS A 63 -8.59 -18.59 6.07
C LYS A 63 -9.64 -18.00 7.01
N TYR A 64 -9.45 -16.76 7.44
CA TYR A 64 -10.45 -16.04 8.23
C TYR A 64 -11.77 -15.91 7.46
N VAL A 65 -11.72 -15.45 6.20
CA VAL A 65 -12.90 -15.33 5.33
C VAL A 65 -13.60 -16.68 5.17
N GLN A 66 -12.87 -17.74 4.82
CA GLN A 66 -13.41 -19.09 4.66
C GLN A 66 -14.00 -19.69 5.95
N SER A 67 -13.55 -19.21 7.11
CA SER A 67 -14.08 -19.68 8.41
C SER A 67 -15.36 -18.94 8.85
N LEU A 68 -15.64 -17.78 8.27
CA LEU A 68 -16.84 -17.00 8.59
C LEU A 68 -18.05 -17.63 7.89
N ARG A 69 -19.11 -17.91 8.66
CA ARG A 69 -20.39 -18.37 8.12
C ARG A 69 -21.22 -17.23 7.54
N SER A 70 -21.21 -16.08 8.20
CA SER A 70 -21.89 -14.86 7.79
C SER A 70 -21.28 -13.65 8.52
N LEU A 71 -21.57 -12.45 8.03
CA LEU A 71 -21.28 -11.19 8.70
C LEU A 71 -22.59 -10.40 8.82
N PRO A 72 -22.78 -9.61 9.90
CA PRO A 72 -23.88 -8.65 9.94
C PRO A 72 -23.82 -7.71 8.73
N GLU A 73 -24.98 -7.39 8.14
CA GLU A 73 -25.05 -6.63 6.88
C GLU A 73 -24.50 -5.20 7.01
N ASP A 74 -24.49 -4.63 8.22
CA ASP A 74 -23.92 -3.31 8.53
C ASP A 74 -22.39 -3.29 8.59
N VAL A 75 -21.73 -4.45 8.54
CA VAL A 75 -20.27 -4.54 8.55
C VAL A 75 -19.71 -4.36 7.13
N ILE A 76 -18.81 -3.40 6.98
CA ILE A 76 -18.11 -3.10 5.73
C ILE A 76 -16.77 -3.84 5.69
N ILE A 77 -16.48 -4.50 4.57
CA ILE A 77 -15.23 -5.23 4.36
C ILE A 77 -14.24 -4.34 3.61
N LEU A 78 -13.14 -4.00 4.26
CA LEU A 78 -12.06 -3.21 3.68
C LEU A 78 -10.88 -4.11 3.33
N LEU A 79 -10.47 -4.11 2.06
CA LEU A 79 -9.22 -4.74 1.62
C LEU A 79 -8.12 -3.68 1.51
N HIS A 80 -6.93 -4.05 1.97
CA HIS A 80 -5.71 -3.24 1.89
C HIS A 80 -5.50 -2.65 0.49
N GLY A 81 -4.96 -1.42 0.44
CA GLY A 81 -4.58 -0.74 -0.80
C GLY A 81 -3.26 -1.27 -1.36
N GLY A 82 -2.68 -0.56 -2.32
CA GLY A 82 -1.34 -0.90 -2.81
C GLY A 82 -1.29 -1.29 -4.28
N GLY A 83 -0.25 -2.04 -4.64
CA GLY A 83 0.00 -2.48 -6.02
C GLY A 83 -0.14 -3.98 -6.16
N ASN A 84 -1.16 -4.55 -5.52
CA ASN A 84 -1.34 -6.00 -5.41
C ASN A 84 -2.65 -6.50 -6.06
N PHE A 85 -3.31 -5.68 -6.89
CA PHE A 85 -4.45 -6.09 -7.73
C PHE A 85 -3.93 -6.56 -9.08
N GLY A 86 -3.95 -7.88 -9.30
CA GLY A 86 -3.37 -8.44 -10.51
C GLY A 86 -3.01 -9.92 -10.43
N ASP A 87 -2.42 -10.41 -11.51
CA ASP A 87 -1.89 -11.77 -11.65
C ASP A 87 -0.45 -11.92 -11.14
N LEU A 88 0.28 -10.82 -10.94
CA LEU A 88 1.64 -10.85 -10.37
C LEU A 88 1.66 -11.35 -8.92
N TYR A 89 0.59 -11.11 -8.16
CA TYR A 89 0.47 -11.53 -6.77
C TYR A 89 -0.84 -12.31 -6.50
N PRO A 90 -0.93 -13.58 -6.96
CA PRO A 90 -2.18 -14.33 -7.00
C PRO A 90 -2.90 -14.47 -5.65
N LYS A 91 -2.15 -14.51 -4.53
CA LYS A 91 -2.73 -14.67 -3.19
C LYS A 91 -3.71 -13.54 -2.83
N HIS A 92 -3.37 -12.30 -3.17
CA HIS A 92 -4.24 -11.15 -2.91
C HIS A 92 -5.46 -11.16 -3.84
N GLN A 93 -5.28 -11.61 -5.09
CA GLN A 93 -6.38 -11.73 -6.05
C GLN A 93 -7.38 -12.82 -5.65
N ILE A 94 -6.89 -13.99 -5.22
CA ILE A 94 -7.73 -15.07 -4.68
C ILE A 94 -8.54 -14.58 -3.48
N LEU A 95 -7.93 -13.81 -2.57
CA LEU A 95 -8.64 -13.24 -1.43
C LEU A 95 -9.76 -12.28 -1.87
N ARG A 96 -9.51 -11.39 -2.83
CA ARG A 96 -10.53 -10.46 -3.37
C ARG A 96 -11.74 -11.20 -3.92
N GLU A 97 -11.49 -12.21 -4.73
CA GLU A 97 -12.52 -13.05 -5.34
C GLU A 97 -13.29 -13.84 -4.29
N GLU A 98 -12.61 -14.38 -3.28
CA GLU A 98 -13.23 -15.11 -2.19
C GLU A 98 -14.15 -14.20 -1.36
N VAL A 99 -13.68 -13.00 -1.01
CA VAL A 99 -14.48 -12.02 -0.25
C VAL A 99 -15.76 -11.65 -1.00
N VAL A 100 -15.68 -11.41 -2.31
CA VAL A 100 -16.86 -11.12 -3.15
C VAL A 100 -17.84 -12.30 -3.18
N LYS A 101 -17.34 -13.53 -3.30
CA LYS A 101 -18.19 -14.73 -3.32
C LYS A 101 -18.84 -15.00 -1.96
N ALA A 102 -18.09 -14.83 -0.87
CA ALA A 102 -18.51 -15.20 0.47
C ALA A 102 -19.53 -14.22 1.08
N PHE A 103 -19.50 -12.94 0.69
CA PHE A 103 -20.31 -11.90 1.33
C PHE A 103 -21.14 -11.07 0.34
N PRO A 104 -22.11 -11.68 -0.37
CA PRO A 104 -22.84 -11.03 -1.46
C PRO A 104 -23.68 -9.82 -1.05
N ASN A 105 -24.07 -9.72 0.22
CA ASN A 105 -24.91 -8.64 0.73
C ASN A 105 -24.10 -7.53 1.43
N ASN A 106 -22.86 -7.80 1.84
CA ASN A 106 -22.04 -6.82 2.54
C ASN A 106 -21.45 -5.80 1.56
N LYS A 107 -21.26 -4.57 2.06
CA LYS A 107 -20.47 -3.59 1.34
C LYS A 107 -19.00 -4.00 1.35
N ILE A 108 -18.41 -4.08 0.17
CA ILE A 108 -16.98 -4.37 -0.01
C ILE A 108 -16.31 -3.14 -0.58
N VAL A 109 -15.16 -2.76 0.00
CA VAL A 109 -14.37 -1.63 -0.46
C VAL A 109 -12.92 -2.07 -0.62
N TYR A 110 -12.39 -1.88 -1.82
CA TYR A 110 -10.95 -1.99 -2.06
C TYR A 110 -10.36 -0.60 -1.88
N LEU A 111 -9.48 -0.45 -0.88
CA LEU A 111 -8.75 0.81 -0.65
C LEU A 111 -7.83 1.11 -1.84
N PRO A 112 -7.31 2.35 -2.01
CA PRO A 112 -6.63 2.80 -3.23
C PRO A 112 -5.62 1.79 -3.80
N GLN A 113 -5.94 1.25 -4.99
CA GLN A 113 -5.15 0.24 -5.70
C GLN A 113 -4.51 0.78 -6.98
N THR A 114 -3.38 0.19 -7.35
CA THR A 114 -2.88 0.12 -8.74
C THR A 114 -3.17 -1.29 -9.26
N VAL A 115 -3.85 -1.40 -10.40
CA VAL A 115 -4.16 -2.69 -11.04
C VAL A 115 -3.19 -2.99 -12.19
N HIS A 116 -2.75 -4.24 -12.29
CA HIS A 116 -1.94 -4.71 -13.40
C HIS A 116 -2.19 -6.19 -13.66
N PHE A 117 -2.48 -6.55 -14.90
CA PHE A 117 -2.53 -7.94 -15.35
C PHE A 117 -1.61 -8.09 -16.56
N LYS A 118 -0.74 -9.10 -16.54
CA LYS A 118 0.07 -9.49 -17.69
C LYS A 118 -0.72 -10.42 -18.62
N ASP A 119 -1.53 -11.32 -18.05
CA ASP A 119 -2.34 -12.28 -18.77
C ASP A 119 -3.78 -11.79 -18.94
N GLN A 120 -4.21 -11.67 -20.19
CA GLN A 120 -5.54 -11.16 -20.54
C GLN A 120 -6.66 -12.11 -20.14
N GLN A 121 -6.40 -13.42 -20.11
CA GLN A 121 -7.40 -14.42 -19.72
C GLN A 121 -7.66 -14.36 -18.21
N ALA A 122 -6.60 -14.28 -17.40
CA ALA A 122 -6.67 -14.07 -15.95
C ALA A 122 -7.41 -12.78 -15.59
N LEU A 123 -7.16 -11.70 -16.33
CA LEU A 123 -7.93 -10.45 -16.19
C LEU A 123 -9.42 -10.68 -16.44
N ASN A 124 -9.77 -11.31 -17.56
CA ASN A 124 -11.16 -11.53 -17.95
C ASN A 124 -11.89 -12.43 -16.94
N ASP A 125 -11.24 -13.48 -16.45
CA ASP A 125 -11.85 -14.41 -15.51
C ASP A 125 -12.04 -13.78 -14.13
N SER A 126 -11.06 -13.01 -13.67
CA SER A 126 -11.20 -12.27 -12.42
C SER A 126 -12.29 -11.18 -12.51
N ALA A 127 -12.37 -10.47 -13.63
CA ALA A 127 -13.40 -9.47 -13.89
C ALA A 127 -14.82 -10.08 -13.85
N LYS A 128 -15.03 -11.26 -14.45
CA LYS A 128 -16.32 -11.98 -14.40
C LYS A 128 -16.76 -12.32 -12.98
N ILE A 129 -15.83 -12.54 -12.06
CA ILE A 129 -16.13 -12.83 -10.65
C ILE A 129 -16.47 -11.54 -9.93
N ILE A 130 -15.57 -10.56 -9.97
CA ILE A 130 -15.66 -9.33 -9.18
C ILE A 130 -16.88 -8.49 -9.59
N ARG A 131 -17.19 -8.43 -10.89
CA ARG A 131 -18.31 -7.62 -11.42
C ARG A 131 -19.69 -8.11 -10.98
N LYS A 132 -19.80 -9.34 -10.46
CA LYS A 132 -21.06 -9.86 -9.91
C LYS A 132 -21.45 -9.21 -8.59
N HIS A 133 -20.50 -8.58 -7.88
CA HIS A 133 -20.80 -7.95 -6.59
C HIS A 133 -21.51 -6.62 -6.77
N LYS A 134 -22.75 -6.51 -6.29
CA LYS A 134 -23.58 -5.31 -6.48
C LYS A 134 -23.19 -4.14 -5.58
N ASN A 135 -22.53 -4.41 -4.45
CA ASN A 135 -22.17 -3.41 -3.45
C ASN A 135 -20.64 -3.32 -3.27
N LEU A 136 -19.93 -3.20 -4.40
CA LEU A 136 -18.48 -3.02 -4.44
C LEU A 136 -18.15 -1.56 -4.73
N THR A 137 -17.14 -1.04 -4.06
CA THR A 137 -16.47 0.21 -4.45
C THR A 137 -14.97 -0.05 -4.55
N ILE A 138 -14.36 0.38 -5.65
CA ILE A 138 -12.92 0.26 -5.83
C ILE A 138 -12.31 1.65 -5.86
N PHE A 139 -11.43 1.95 -4.90
CA PHE A 139 -10.58 3.11 -4.99
C PHE A 139 -9.33 2.78 -5.80
N CYS A 140 -8.92 3.70 -6.66
CA CYS A 140 -7.69 3.58 -7.45
C CYS A 140 -6.85 4.84 -7.34
N ARG A 141 -5.54 4.69 -7.50
CA ARG A 141 -4.57 5.77 -7.24
C ARG A 141 -3.81 6.23 -8.48
N ASP A 142 -4.15 5.74 -9.66
CA ASP A 142 -3.57 6.17 -10.93
C ASP A 142 -4.59 6.04 -12.07
N LEU A 143 -4.42 6.87 -13.11
CA LEU A 143 -5.37 7.04 -14.21
C LEU A 143 -5.50 5.77 -15.07
N ASN A 144 -4.42 5.03 -15.26
CA ASN A 144 -4.43 3.77 -16.01
C ASN A 144 -5.28 2.72 -15.29
N SER A 145 -5.12 2.63 -13.97
CA SER A 145 -5.93 1.76 -13.12
C SER A 145 -7.41 2.16 -13.14
N GLU A 146 -7.71 3.45 -13.06
CA GLU A 146 -9.10 3.93 -13.13
C GLU A 146 -9.80 3.47 -14.41
N LYS A 147 -9.16 3.68 -15.56
CA LYS A 147 -9.70 3.29 -16.87
C LYS A 147 -9.97 1.79 -16.91
N LEU A 148 -8.99 0.98 -16.52
CA LEU A 148 -9.11 -0.48 -16.58
C LEU A 148 -10.19 -1.02 -15.64
N LEU A 149 -10.25 -0.50 -14.42
CA LEU A 149 -11.20 -0.94 -13.40
C LEU A 149 -12.64 -0.59 -13.78
N LYS A 150 -12.88 0.62 -14.30
CA LYS A 150 -14.20 1.05 -14.81
C LYS A 150 -14.67 0.19 -15.97
N GLU A 151 -13.75 -0.11 -16.89
CA GLU A 151 -14.09 -0.90 -18.08
C GLU A 151 -14.43 -2.35 -17.71
N LYS A 152 -13.63 -2.98 -16.85
CA LYS A 152 -13.66 -4.44 -16.66
C LYS A 152 -14.31 -4.90 -15.36
N PHE A 153 -14.08 -4.22 -14.23
CA PHE A 153 -14.31 -4.80 -12.90
C PHE A 153 -15.52 -4.26 -12.16
N CYS A 154 -15.75 -2.95 -12.17
CA CYS A 154 -16.77 -2.32 -11.34
C CYS A 154 -17.20 -0.98 -11.94
N ASP A 155 -18.50 -0.66 -11.85
CA ASP A 155 -18.98 0.65 -12.31
C ASP A 155 -18.66 1.75 -11.28
N ASN A 156 -18.54 1.39 -9.99
CA ASN A 156 -18.23 2.31 -8.90
C ASN A 156 -16.73 2.33 -8.56
N VAL A 157 -15.98 3.02 -9.42
CA VAL A 157 -14.54 3.24 -9.27
C VAL A 157 -14.27 4.71 -9.01
N ILE A 158 -13.51 5.00 -7.96
CA ILE A 158 -13.25 6.38 -7.50
C ILE A 158 -11.75 6.61 -7.37
N MET A 159 -11.26 7.68 -8.01
CA MET A 159 -9.87 8.12 -7.84
C MET A 159 -9.64 8.64 -6.42
N CYS A 160 -8.60 8.15 -5.78
CA CYS A 160 -8.22 8.50 -4.41
C CYS A 160 -6.70 8.38 -4.27
N PRO A 161 -6.04 9.34 -3.61
CA PRO A 161 -4.60 9.25 -3.40
C PRO A 161 -4.25 8.06 -2.51
N ASP A 162 -2.96 7.72 -2.47
CA ASP A 162 -2.49 6.61 -1.65
C ASP A 162 -2.78 6.83 -0.14
N MET A 163 -3.13 5.75 0.56
CA MET A 163 -3.44 5.81 2.00
C MET A 163 -2.28 6.34 2.85
N ALA A 164 -1.03 6.18 2.41
CA ALA A 164 0.15 6.71 3.09
C ALA A 164 0.06 8.23 3.30
N HIS A 165 -0.66 8.98 2.47
CA HIS A 165 -0.84 10.42 2.66
C HIS A 165 -1.57 10.80 3.96
N SER A 166 -2.28 9.86 4.60
CA SER A 166 -2.87 10.05 5.92
C SER A 166 -1.82 10.31 7.02
N LEU A 167 -0.56 9.91 6.77
CA LEU A 167 0.59 10.13 7.65
C LEU A 167 1.15 11.56 7.60
N TRP A 168 0.62 12.42 6.73
CA TRP A 168 1.05 13.83 6.69
C TRP A 168 0.76 14.52 8.04
N GLN A 169 1.76 15.23 8.56
CA GLN A 169 1.82 15.81 9.93
C GLN A 169 1.90 14.80 11.09
N ILE A 170 1.97 13.51 10.80
CA ILE A 170 2.25 12.48 11.82
C ILE A 170 3.75 12.18 11.87
N PHE A 171 4.39 12.18 10.71
CA PHE A 171 5.84 12.00 10.60
C PHE A 171 6.60 13.31 10.83
N PRO A 172 7.86 13.21 11.30
CA PRO A 172 8.75 14.36 11.39
C PRO A 172 9.01 14.96 10.01
N ARG A 173 9.38 16.23 9.99
CA ARG A 173 9.88 16.90 8.78
C ARG A 173 11.39 17.01 8.84
N GLN A 174 12.01 17.09 7.67
CA GLN A 174 13.45 17.27 7.57
C GLN A 174 13.90 18.57 8.25
N ASN A 175 14.90 18.43 9.12
CA ASN A 175 15.63 19.53 9.70
C ASN A 175 17.09 19.48 9.20
N LYS A 176 17.66 20.66 8.87
CA LYS A 176 19.05 20.80 8.44
C LYS A 176 20.06 20.15 9.40
N THR A 177 19.77 20.13 10.70
CA THR A 177 20.67 19.53 11.71
C THR A 177 20.75 18.00 11.62
N GLN A 178 19.82 17.34 10.94
CA GLN A 178 19.78 15.88 10.79
C GLN A 178 20.50 15.40 9.52
N VAL A 179 20.73 16.30 8.57
CA VAL A 179 21.35 15.96 7.27
C VAL A 179 22.84 15.70 7.49
N ALA A 180 23.24 14.45 7.36
CA ALA A 180 24.61 13.98 7.54
C ALA A 180 25.17 13.26 6.29
N ARG A 181 24.33 13.02 5.29
CA ARG A 181 24.64 12.29 4.06
C ARG A 181 24.11 13.05 2.85
N ASP A 182 24.72 12.83 1.69
CA ASP A 182 24.32 13.46 0.44
C ASP A 182 23.07 12.80 -0.15
N THR A 183 23.22 12.03 -1.23
CA THR A 183 22.11 11.46 -1.99
C THR A 183 21.86 10.01 -1.59
N LEU A 184 20.61 9.68 -1.24
CA LEU A 184 20.16 8.30 -1.19
C LEU A 184 19.68 7.87 -2.58
N TRP A 185 20.35 6.87 -3.17
CA TRP A 185 19.96 6.26 -4.44
C TRP A 185 19.08 5.04 -4.18
N MET A 186 17.78 5.29 -3.98
CA MET A 186 16.83 4.27 -3.61
C MET A 186 16.17 3.61 -4.83
N LEU A 187 16.83 2.64 -5.43
CA LEU A 187 16.45 2.05 -6.72
C LEU A 187 16.09 0.57 -6.60
N ARG A 188 15.12 0.14 -7.40
CA ARG A 188 14.70 -1.27 -7.46
C ARG A 188 15.84 -2.16 -7.94
N LYS A 189 16.08 -3.25 -7.21
CA LYS A 189 17.02 -4.32 -7.59
C LYS A 189 16.34 -5.55 -8.22
N ASP A 190 15.00 -5.56 -8.26
CA ASP A 190 14.18 -6.69 -8.70
C ASP A 190 13.76 -6.59 -10.18
N ILE A 191 12.80 -7.43 -10.60
CA ILE A 191 12.30 -7.52 -11.98
C ILE A 191 11.69 -6.21 -12.52
N GLU A 192 11.37 -5.25 -11.64
CA GLU A 192 10.88 -3.92 -12.02
C GLU A 192 12.01 -2.88 -12.01
N LYS A 193 13.28 -3.30 -12.12
CA LYS A 193 14.43 -2.40 -12.26
C LYS A 193 14.22 -1.42 -13.41
N THR A 194 14.43 -0.15 -13.13
CA THR A 194 14.42 0.93 -14.12
C THR A 194 15.68 0.87 -14.98
N ASP A 195 15.54 1.08 -16.28
CA ASP A 195 16.69 1.33 -17.15
C ASP A 195 17.25 2.72 -16.86
N LEU A 196 18.52 2.79 -16.49
CA LEU A 196 19.21 4.02 -16.09
C LEU A 196 20.14 4.54 -17.18
N SER A 197 20.13 3.94 -18.37
CA SER A 197 21.02 4.29 -19.48
C SER A 197 20.96 5.77 -19.89
N GLY A 198 19.81 6.44 -19.66
CA GLY A 198 19.62 7.87 -19.90
C GLY A 198 20.13 8.82 -18.79
N LEU A 199 20.64 8.29 -17.66
CA LEU A 199 21.04 9.10 -16.50
C LEU A 199 22.57 9.18 -16.38
N SER A 200 23.18 10.26 -16.90
CA SER A 200 24.64 10.42 -16.99
C SER A 200 25.37 10.37 -15.64
N ASP A 201 24.70 10.81 -14.57
CA ASP A 201 25.31 11.01 -13.25
C ASP A 201 24.92 9.91 -12.24
N ALA A 202 24.37 8.79 -12.72
CA ALA A 202 24.03 7.67 -11.86
C ALA A 202 25.31 7.03 -11.29
N PRO A 203 25.41 6.79 -9.97
CA PRO A 203 26.57 6.12 -9.40
C PRO A 203 26.59 4.64 -9.77
N GLU A 204 27.67 3.95 -9.39
CA GLU A 204 27.73 2.50 -9.55
C GLU A 204 26.57 1.80 -8.84
N SER A 205 26.09 0.70 -9.41
CA SER A 205 24.93 -0.03 -8.88
C SER A 205 25.13 -0.60 -7.46
N SER A 206 26.38 -0.69 -7.00
CA SER A 206 26.76 -1.05 -5.63
C SER A 206 26.28 -0.02 -4.59
N MET A 207 26.08 1.24 -5.00
CA MET A 207 25.57 2.31 -4.14
C MET A 207 24.04 2.37 -4.08
N TYR A 208 23.34 1.54 -4.86
CA TYR A 208 21.88 1.50 -4.83
C TYR A 208 21.39 0.74 -3.62
N GLU A 209 20.37 1.29 -2.97
CA GLU A 209 19.69 0.69 -1.84
C GLU A 209 18.21 0.46 -2.13
N ASP A 210 17.67 -0.62 -1.59
CA ASP A 210 16.25 -0.93 -1.62
C ASP A 210 15.73 -1.19 -0.20
N TRP A 211 14.43 -1.41 -0.04
CA TRP A 211 13.83 -1.72 1.26
C TRP A 211 14.51 -2.89 1.98
N GLU A 212 14.99 -3.87 1.22
CA GLU A 212 15.67 -5.04 1.76
C GLU A 212 17.02 -4.71 2.39
N ASP A 213 17.72 -3.69 1.87
CA ASP A 213 19.01 -3.22 2.40
C ASP A 213 18.82 -2.37 3.66
N ILE A 214 17.76 -1.55 3.67
CA ILE A 214 17.41 -0.67 4.80
C ILE A 214 16.84 -1.48 5.99
N CYS A 215 16.15 -2.59 5.70
CA CYS A 215 15.62 -3.49 6.72
C CYS A 215 16.72 -4.36 7.35
N SER A 216 16.71 -4.46 8.68
CA SER A 216 17.71 -5.19 9.45
C SER A 216 17.44 -6.70 9.51
N ASN A 217 18.45 -7.48 9.91
CA ASN A 217 18.29 -8.91 10.20
C ASN A 217 17.27 -9.17 11.32
N LYS A 218 17.14 -8.25 12.28
CA LYS A 218 16.13 -8.33 13.33
C LYS A 218 14.71 -8.22 12.76
N ASP A 219 14.49 -7.32 11.80
CA ASP A 219 13.19 -7.19 11.11
C ASP A 219 12.80 -8.48 10.40
N ARG A 220 13.76 -9.10 9.70
CA ARG A 220 13.57 -10.38 9.01
C ARG A 220 13.26 -11.51 9.99
N PHE A 221 13.95 -11.57 11.11
CA PHE A 221 13.71 -12.57 12.16
C PHE A 221 12.30 -12.45 12.73
N ILE A 222 11.89 -11.24 13.13
CA ILE A 222 10.58 -10.98 13.74
C ILE A 222 9.45 -11.24 12.74
N MET A 223 9.59 -10.78 11.49
CA MET A 223 8.64 -11.08 10.43
C MET A 223 8.49 -12.60 10.23
N ARG A 224 9.60 -13.37 10.14
CA ARG A 224 9.53 -14.83 10.00
C ARG A 224 8.86 -15.52 11.18
N ALA A 225 9.13 -15.05 12.41
CA ALA A 225 8.49 -15.58 13.61
C ALA A 225 6.98 -15.36 13.59
N LEU A 226 6.51 -14.16 13.21
CA LEU A 226 5.10 -13.84 13.10
C LEU A 226 4.41 -14.59 11.94
N VAL A 227 5.10 -14.80 10.82
CA VAL A 227 4.59 -15.66 9.72
C VAL A 227 4.40 -17.11 10.20
N LYS A 228 5.32 -17.64 11.03
CA LYS A 228 5.14 -18.96 11.65
C LYS A 228 3.96 -18.97 12.63
N ALA A 229 3.81 -17.92 13.43
CA ALA A 229 2.66 -17.76 14.33
C ALA A 229 1.33 -17.73 13.57
N GLU A 230 1.26 -17.07 12.41
CA GLU A 230 0.07 -17.11 11.55
C GLU A 230 -0.25 -18.53 11.05
N ARG A 231 0.77 -19.33 10.76
CA ARG A 231 0.54 -20.75 10.40
C ARG A 231 -0.08 -21.51 11.57
N ILE A 232 0.33 -21.23 12.81
CA ILE A 232 -0.25 -21.84 14.01
C ILE A 232 -1.71 -21.41 14.18
N ASN A 233 -2.01 -20.10 14.09
CA ASN A 233 -3.39 -19.59 14.11
C ASN A 233 -4.25 -20.28 13.06
N ASN A 234 -3.71 -20.40 11.85
CA ASN A 234 -4.38 -21.07 10.76
C ASN A 234 -4.66 -22.54 11.11
N ILE A 235 -3.68 -23.33 11.56
CA ILE A 235 -3.88 -24.75 11.91
C ILE A 235 -4.92 -24.90 13.03
N ALA A 236 -4.84 -24.08 14.07
CA ALA A 236 -5.76 -24.12 15.20
C ALA A 236 -7.20 -23.71 14.84
N GLY A 237 -7.41 -23.08 13.68
CA GLY A 237 -8.71 -22.55 13.27
C GLY A 237 -9.23 -21.42 14.16
N ARG A 238 -8.36 -20.82 14.97
CA ARG A 238 -8.69 -19.75 15.93
C ARG A 238 -7.55 -18.74 15.95
N TYR A 239 -7.91 -17.47 16.18
CA TYR A 239 -6.96 -16.37 16.26
C TYR A 239 -6.38 -16.26 17.67
N ILE A 240 -5.45 -17.16 18.01
CA ILE A 240 -4.88 -17.30 19.36
C ILE A 240 -3.74 -16.30 19.57
N ILE A 241 -2.86 -16.16 18.58
CA ILE A 241 -1.73 -15.23 18.62
C ILE A 241 -2.15 -13.94 17.89
N PRO A 242 -2.10 -12.77 18.55
CA PRO A 242 -2.53 -11.49 17.96
C PRO A 242 -1.48 -10.92 16.99
N THR A 243 -1.13 -11.69 15.96
CA THR A 243 -0.11 -11.42 14.95
C THR A 243 -0.23 -10.04 14.30
N SER A 244 -1.43 -9.58 13.96
CA SER A 244 -1.67 -8.27 13.34
C SER A 244 -1.35 -7.12 14.30
N GLN A 245 -1.66 -7.28 15.59
CA GLN A 245 -1.34 -6.28 16.60
C GLN A 245 0.16 -6.25 16.90
N LEU A 246 0.78 -7.42 17.09
CA LEU A 246 2.23 -7.54 17.29
C LEU A 246 3.01 -6.96 16.11
N TRP A 247 2.56 -7.27 14.90
CA TRP A 247 3.15 -6.72 13.68
C TRP A 247 2.94 -5.21 13.56
N GLY A 248 1.73 -4.72 13.89
CA GLY A 248 1.45 -3.29 14.00
C GLY A 248 2.45 -2.58 14.89
N ASN A 249 2.57 -3.02 16.15
CA ASN A 249 3.47 -2.38 17.12
C ASN A 249 4.94 -2.43 16.66
N TYR A 250 5.38 -3.55 16.09
CA TYR A 250 6.75 -3.67 15.60
C TYR A 250 7.04 -2.74 14.42
N THR A 251 6.10 -2.65 13.48
CA THR A 251 6.29 -1.84 12.27
C THR A 251 6.27 -0.34 12.56
N ASP A 252 5.72 0.13 13.70
CA ASP A 252 5.88 1.53 14.12
C ASP A 252 7.36 1.87 14.37
N GLN A 253 8.09 0.97 15.04
CA GLN A 253 9.52 1.16 15.30
C GLN A 253 10.34 1.03 14.01
N LEU A 254 10.01 0.06 13.15
CA LEU A 254 10.65 -0.12 11.86
C LEU A 254 10.51 1.15 11.01
N VAL A 255 9.28 1.64 10.82
CA VAL A 255 9.00 2.84 10.01
C VAL A 255 9.68 4.07 10.61
N LYS A 256 9.69 4.22 11.94
CA LYS A 256 10.44 5.31 12.59
C LYS A 256 11.94 5.27 12.22
N ARG A 257 12.57 4.10 12.28
CA ARG A 257 13.98 3.93 11.90
C ARG A 257 14.23 4.22 10.42
N VAL A 258 13.30 3.85 9.55
CA VAL A 258 13.36 4.20 8.11
C VAL A 258 13.24 5.70 7.90
N ASN A 259 12.32 6.37 8.62
CA ASN A 259 12.19 7.83 8.55
C ASN A 259 13.50 8.52 8.96
N GLU A 260 14.10 8.11 10.08
CA GLU A 260 15.40 8.62 10.54
C GLU A 260 16.51 8.41 9.50
N TYR A 261 16.51 7.26 8.82
CA TYR A 261 17.44 6.97 7.73
C TYR A 261 17.25 7.94 6.56
N PHE A 262 16.02 8.12 6.07
CA PHE A 262 15.73 9.05 4.99
C PHE A 262 16.13 10.47 5.38
N LEU A 263 15.70 10.95 6.55
CA LEU A 263 15.99 12.28 7.06
C LEU A 263 17.49 12.60 7.18
N SER A 264 18.35 11.57 7.28
CA SER A 264 19.80 11.76 7.32
C SER A 264 20.42 12.13 5.96
N HIS A 265 19.68 12.00 4.86
CA HIS A 265 20.14 12.34 3.51
C HIS A 265 19.63 13.72 3.09
N LYS A 266 20.39 14.41 2.25
CA LYS A 266 20.03 15.71 1.69
C LYS A 266 18.90 15.60 0.65
N ILE A 267 18.95 14.57 -0.19
CA ILE A 267 18.00 14.32 -1.28
C ILE A 267 17.88 12.81 -1.52
N VAL A 268 16.71 12.38 -2.01
CA VAL A 268 16.48 10.99 -2.42
C VAL A 268 16.22 10.93 -3.92
N VAL A 269 16.99 10.13 -4.65
CA VAL A 269 16.69 9.75 -6.04
C VAL A 269 16.11 8.34 -6.01
N THR A 270 14.91 8.14 -6.55
CA THR A 270 14.23 6.85 -6.38
C THR A 270 13.39 6.43 -7.57
N SER A 271 13.37 5.13 -7.87
CA SER A 271 12.37 4.51 -8.77
C SER A 271 11.21 3.85 -8.02
N ARG A 272 11.19 3.93 -6.69
CA ARG A 272 10.12 3.43 -5.83
C ARG A 272 9.12 4.56 -5.56
N MET A 273 7.89 4.41 -6.06
CA MET A 273 6.80 5.36 -5.77
C MET A 273 6.63 5.69 -4.27
N HIS A 274 6.75 4.69 -3.39
CA HIS A 274 6.66 4.95 -1.94
C HIS A 274 7.92 5.56 -1.34
N GLY A 275 9.09 5.43 -1.97
CA GLY A 275 10.26 6.24 -1.62
C GLY A 275 9.97 7.73 -1.84
N HIS A 276 9.34 8.05 -2.98
CA HIS A 276 8.88 9.40 -3.30
C HIS A 276 7.76 9.90 -2.37
N ILE A 277 6.72 9.09 -2.12
CA ILE A 277 5.64 9.44 -1.18
C ILE A 277 6.22 9.67 0.22
N LEU A 278 7.19 8.86 0.66
CA LEU A 278 7.85 9.06 1.95
C LEU A 278 8.58 10.40 1.99
N CYS A 279 9.30 10.78 0.93
CA CYS A 279 9.93 12.09 0.84
C CYS A 279 8.90 13.24 0.91
N CYS A 280 7.76 13.10 0.22
CA CYS A 280 6.66 14.06 0.32
C CYS A 280 6.13 14.18 1.77
N LEU A 281 6.07 13.07 2.51
CA LEU A 281 5.62 13.03 3.90
C LEU A 281 6.62 13.65 4.88
N LEU A 282 7.91 13.46 4.62
CA LEU A 282 9.03 13.97 5.41
C LEU A 282 9.45 15.39 5.02
N ASP A 283 8.81 15.99 4.02
CA ASP A 283 9.17 17.31 3.47
C ASP A 283 10.62 17.35 2.95
N MET A 284 11.02 16.29 2.26
CA MET A 284 12.37 16.08 1.71
C MET A 284 12.41 16.28 0.19
N PRO A 285 13.50 16.83 -0.36
CA PRO A 285 13.73 16.84 -1.79
C PRO A 285 13.79 15.43 -2.38
N THR A 286 13.13 15.22 -3.53
CA THR A 286 13.20 13.93 -4.22
C THR A 286 13.18 14.06 -5.74
N LYS A 287 13.92 13.17 -6.40
CA LYS A 287 13.86 12.93 -7.84
C LYS A 287 13.25 11.55 -8.08
N LEU A 288 12.03 11.52 -8.58
CA LEU A 288 11.31 10.30 -8.92
C LEU A 288 11.69 9.89 -10.34
N LEU A 289 12.35 8.75 -10.49
CA LEU A 289 12.65 8.15 -11.78
C LEU A 289 11.42 7.39 -12.26
N ASP A 290 11.00 7.65 -13.50
CA ASP A 290 9.91 6.85 -14.08
C ASP A 290 10.37 5.41 -14.36
N ASN A 291 9.42 4.49 -14.49
CA ASN A 291 9.71 3.14 -14.96
C ASN A 291 9.16 2.94 -16.38
N SER A 292 9.58 1.85 -17.04
CA SER A 292 9.20 1.53 -18.43
C SER A 292 7.68 1.42 -18.67
N TYR A 293 6.89 1.29 -17.61
CA TYR A 293 5.42 1.16 -17.67
C TYR A 293 4.68 2.48 -17.35
N GLY A 294 5.39 3.59 -17.08
CA GLY A 294 4.78 4.89 -16.76
C GLY A 294 4.02 4.91 -15.43
N LYS A 295 4.30 3.96 -14.52
CA LYS A 295 3.57 3.83 -13.26
C LYS A 295 3.87 4.99 -12.30
N ASN A 296 5.12 5.44 -12.27
CA ASN A 296 5.53 6.52 -11.38
C ASN A 296 5.05 7.88 -11.91
N SER A 297 5.16 8.11 -13.22
CA SER A 297 4.63 9.34 -13.86
C SER A 297 3.12 9.48 -13.70
N THR A 298 2.34 8.43 -13.98
CA THR A 298 0.87 8.49 -13.86
C THR A 298 0.41 8.82 -12.44
N TYR A 299 1.07 8.30 -11.42
CA TYR A 299 0.81 8.68 -10.04
C TYR A 299 1.27 10.12 -9.74
N TYR A 300 2.47 10.48 -10.20
CA TYR A 300 3.03 11.81 -9.99
C TYR A 300 2.11 12.91 -10.54
N ASP A 301 1.68 12.75 -11.79
CA ASP A 301 0.79 13.68 -12.49
C ASP A 301 -0.57 13.77 -11.80
N ALA A 302 -1.12 12.66 -11.32
CA ALA A 302 -2.41 12.66 -10.63
C ALA A 302 -2.38 13.40 -9.28
N TRP A 303 -1.27 13.30 -8.52
CA TRP A 303 -1.29 13.63 -7.09
C TRP A 303 -0.18 14.54 -6.59
N THR A 304 1.04 14.42 -7.12
CA THR A 304 2.23 15.00 -6.48
C THR A 304 3.01 16.00 -7.33
N HIS A 305 2.60 16.27 -8.58
CA HIS A 305 3.25 17.25 -9.45
C HIS A 305 3.29 18.69 -8.91
N THR A 306 2.42 19.03 -7.96
CA THR A 306 2.40 20.33 -7.27
C THR A 306 3.08 20.32 -5.92
N VAL A 307 3.64 19.17 -5.49
CA VAL A 307 4.36 19.08 -4.21
C VAL A 307 5.74 19.74 -4.39
N PRO A 308 6.09 20.74 -3.57
CA PRO A 308 7.39 21.39 -3.67
C PRO A 308 8.54 20.40 -3.46
N ASN A 309 9.70 20.69 -4.06
CA ASN A 309 10.92 19.89 -3.94
C ASN A 309 10.80 18.45 -4.48
N CYS A 310 9.77 18.15 -5.26
CA CYS A 310 9.59 16.86 -5.91
C CYS A 310 9.65 17.00 -7.44
N GLU A 311 10.59 16.31 -8.07
CA GLU A 311 10.80 16.35 -9.52
C GLU A 311 10.62 14.95 -10.12
N LEU A 312 9.87 14.86 -11.23
CA LEU A 312 9.83 13.65 -12.05
C LEU A 312 10.96 13.71 -13.09
N VAL A 313 11.83 12.71 -13.10
CA VAL A 313 12.90 12.55 -14.07
C VAL A 313 12.54 11.42 -15.01
N LYS A 314 12.42 11.73 -16.29
CA LYS A 314 12.26 10.74 -17.36
C LYS A 314 13.65 10.26 -17.76
N VAL A 315 13.86 8.96 -17.65
CA VAL A 315 15.12 8.27 -17.96
C VAL A 315 14.97 7.49 -19.25
#